data_AF-A0A660HM81-F1
#
_entry.id   AF-A0A660HM81-F1
#
_cell.length_a   1.000
_cell.length_b   1.000
_cell.length_c   1.000
_cell.angle_alpha   90.00
_cell.angle_beta   90.00
_cell.angle_gamma   90.00
#
_symmetry.space_group_name_H-M   'P 1'
#
loop_
_entity.id
_entity.type
_entity.pdbx_description
1 polymer ?
#
loop_
_entity_poly.entity_id
_entity_poly.type
_entity_poly.pdbx_seq_one_letter_code
_entity_poly.pdbx_strand_id
1 'polypeptide(L)'
;MFKQTSITTSFIENIKNSKNKFFYFLLILTVSILCLDFFHSFKIYNFNQTSKYLPLPNLEWYHFISFSKYSLLTILSLFFIILKENKNNKKYKITNFIALCSLINILINTFCFRSFIRDLNIYPSNIKYFNLIIYYLEFLLLPSIFLFFYFSNKFKVSWKMIIPILLNFIFYLIINFILNLIYYYISIATFLKEQLINYDNKIETYFLIPYIQIIISFAYLTSIIICFQKMKKYFFLKVFVLILTMLSLSIITFNYKEWKHATSLFSESNSGSGIFPETQEMSQYFTNISNLKKSELKEKGYKILELGAGTGNVTKYLIEKFGVENIICIEWHWHLCDFLRKEYPGLTVIQGNAAVFINLLEKNGLSKNKIKGIVSTLPISIFEKTDFINFENNINEIIKENKIKFMNYRFKFFETKERQINIKPKEDLIFITSFIPVSIYTFEGTDPE
;
A
#
# COMPACT_ATOMS: atom_id res chain seq x y z
N MET A 1 46.19 -29.39 -18.99
CA MET A 1 46.66 -28.65 -17.80
C MET A 1 45.64 -27.56 -17.49
N PHE A 2 44.63 -27.89 -16.67
CA PHE A 2 43.42 -27.08 -16.46
C PHE A 2 43.68 -25.92 -15.49
N LYS A 3 43.38 -24.69 -15.94
CA LYS A 3 43.50 -23.44 -15.20
C LYS A 3 42.12 -22.99 -14.67
N GLN A 4 41.44 -23.88 -13.93
CA GLN A 4 40.03 -23.69 -13.56
C GLN A 4 39.74 -23.79 -12.05
N THR A 5 40.76 -23.73 -11.20
CA THR A 5 40.61 -23.92 -9.74
C THR A 5 41.00 -22.72 -8.87
N SER A 6 41.42 -21.58 -9.44
CA SER A 6 41.85 -20.41 -8.64
C SER A 6 40.73 -19.42 -8.28
N ILE A 7 39.62 -19.38 -9.04
CA ILE A 7 38.54 -18.41 -8.80
C ILE A 7 37.63 -18.90 -7.65
N THR A 8 37.28 -20.19 -7.63
CA THR A 8 36.42 -20.81 -6.61
C THR A 8 37.11 -20.88 -5.24
N THR A 9 38.40 -21.17 -5.21
CA THR A 9 39.20 -21.21 -3.96
C THR A 9 39.38 -19.82 -3.34
N SER A 10 39.67 -18.78 -4.13
CA SER A 10 39.77 -17.41 -3.60
C SER A 10 38.41 -16.85 -3.13
N PHE A 11 37.31 -17.26 -3.76
CA PHE A 11 35.96 -16.88 -3.34
C PHE A 11 35.61 -17.50 -1.98
N ILE A 12 35.90 -18.78 -1.79
CA ILE A 12 35.67 -19.51 -0.52
C ILE A 12 36.58 -18.97 0.60
N GLU A 13 37.84 -18.63 0.32
CA GLU A 13 38.74 -18.04 1.31
C GLU A 13 38.33 -16.62 1.71
N ASN A 14 37.84 -15.81 0.77
CA ASN A 14 37.33 -14.46 1.08
C ASN A 14 36.10 -14.50 2.00
N ILE A 15 35.28 -15.55 1.96
CA ILE A 15 34.10 -15.71 2.83
C ILE A 15 34.47 -15.92 4.31
N LYS A 16 35.73 -16.23 4.66
CA LYS A 16 36.11 -16.45 6.07
C LYS A 16 36.11 -15.16 6.92
N ASN A 17 36.24 -13.97 6.32
CA ASN A 17 36.18 -12.69 7.04
C ASN A 17 34.72 -12.31 7.38
N SER A 18 34.44 -11.94 8.64
CA SER A 18 33.07 -11.60 9.11
C SER A 18 32.42 -10.47 8.32
N LYS A 19 33.21 -9.48 7.87
CA LYS A 19 32.72 -8.40 7.00
C LYS A 19 32.30 -8.90 5.62
N ASN A 20 33.02 -9.88 5.08
CA ASN A 20 32.69 -10.48 3.79
C ASN A 20 31.46 -11.38 3.90
N LYS A 21 31.28 -12.12 5.02
CA LYS A 21 30.05 -12.88 5.28
C LYS A 21 28.80 -12.00 5.26
N PHE A 22 28.85 -10.86 5.95
CA PHE A 22 27.72 -9.94 6.00
C PHE A 22 27.41 -9.31 4.64
N PHE A 23 28.43 -8.96 3.86
CA PHE A 23 28.27 -8.51 2.48
C PHE A 23 27.56 -9.55 1.61
N TYR A 24 28.03 -10.80 1.61
CA TYR A 24 27.43 -11.86 0.81
C TYR A 24 26.02 -12.22 1.25
N PHE A 25 25.77 -12.20 2.56
CA PHE A 25 24.42 -12.39 3.10
C PHE A 25 23.45 -11.33 2.56
N LEU A 26 23.84 -10.05 2.58
CA LEU A 26 22.98 -8.97 2.09
C LEU A 26 22.80 -9.02 0.56
N LEU A 27 23.83 -9.41 -0.19
CA LEU A 27 23.72 -9.65 -1.63
C LEU A 27 22.72 -10.78 -1.92
N ILE A 28 22.86 -11.93 -1.25
CA ILE A 28 21.95 -13.07 -1.39
C ILE A 28 20.53 -12.65 -1.03
N LEU A 29 20.34 -11.97 0.11
CA LEU A 29 19.03 -11.47 0.52
C LEU A 29 18.39 -10.57 -0.55
N THR A 30 19.16 -9.63 -1.12
CA THR A 30 18.66 -8.72 -2.16
C THR A 30 18.25 -9.48 -3.43
N VAL A 31 19.06 -10.44 -3.88
CA VAL A 31 18.74 -11.29 -5.04
C VAL A 31 17.51 -12.16 -4.76
N SER A 32 17.41 -12.76 -3.56
CA SER A 32 16.27 -13.57 -3.16
C SER A 32 14.98 -12.76 -3.16
N ILE A 33 14.99 -11.53 -2.62
CA ILE A 33 13.81 -10.65 -2.64
C ILE A 33 13.39 -10.36 -4.09
N LEU A 34 14.32 -9.97 -4.97
CA LEU A 34 14.00 -9.74 -6.39
C LEU A 34 13.41 -10.97 -7.10
N CYS A 35 13.91 -12.16 -6.79
CA CYS A 35 13.35 -13.40 -7.34
C CYS A 35 11.93 -13.67 -6.82
N LEU A 36 11.70 -13.45 -5.53
CA LEU A 36 10.37 -13.60 -4.91
C LEU A 36 9.38 -12.57 -5.48
N ASP A 37 9.81 -11.33 -5.66
CA ASP A 37 9.04 -10.25 -6.27
C ASP A 37 8.59 -10.60 -7.68
N PHE A 38 9.54 -11.06 -8.51
CA PHE A 38 9.24 -11.46 -9.88
C PHE A 38 8.22 -12.61 -9.91
N PHE A 39 8.42 -13.62 -9.07
CA PHE A 39 7.50 -14.75 -8.96
C PHE A 39 6.11 -14.33 -8.48
N HIS A 40 6.03 -13.48 -7.46
CA HIS A 40 4.76 -12.94 -6.94
C HIS A 40 4.03 -12.11 -7.97
N SER A 41 4.75 -11.22 -8.65
CA SER A 41 4.17 -10.36 -9.67
C SER A 41 3.60 -11.19 -10.83
N PHE A 42 4.28 -12.27 -11.24
CA PHE A 42 3.76 -13.24 -12.20
C PHE A 42 2.50 -13.97 -11.69
N LYS A 43 2.47 -14.34 -10.40
CA LYS A 43 1.29 -14.95 -9.78
C LYS A 43 0.10 -13.99 -9.72
N ILE A 44 0.31 -12.72 -9.40
CA ILE A 44 -0.73 -11.69 -9.46
C ILE A 44 -1.25 -11.57 -10.89
N TYR A 45 -0.36 -11.46 -11.88
CA TYR A 45 -0.76 -11.34 -13.28
C TYR A 45 -1.64 -12.50 -13.74
N ASN A 46 -1.22 -13.74 -13.49
CA ASN A 46 -2.02 -14.92 -13.82
C ASN A 46 -3.33 -14.97 -13.03
N PHE A 47 -3.30 -14.58 -11.75
CA PHE A 47 -4.50 -14.56 -10.91
C PHE A 47 -5.50 -13.52 -11.40
N ASN A 48 -5.07 -12.33 -11.82
CA ASN A 48 -5.92 -11.30 -12.42
C ASN A 48 -6.57 -11.77 -13.73
N GLN A 49 -5.82 -12.50 -14.57
CA GLN A 49 -6.34 -13.00 -15.86
C GLN A 49 -7.34 -14.16 -15.70
N THR A 50 -7.22 -14.95 -14.63
CA THR A 50 -8.03 -16.17 -14.44
C THR A 50 -9.15 -16.00 -13.42
N SER A 51 -9.01 -15.05 -12.48
CA SER A 51 -9.99 -14.82 -11.42
C SER A 51 -11.07 -13.84 -11.86
N LYS A 52 -12.34 -14.24 -11.72
CA LYS A 52 -13.49 -13.32 -11.81
C LYS A 52 -13.57 -12.33 -10.63
N TYR A 53 -12.70 -12.46 -9.63
CA TYR A 53 -12.88 -11.83 -8.31
C TYR A 53 -11.75 -10.90 -7.89
N LEU A 54 -10.58 -10.97 -8.53
CA LEU A 54 -9.53 -9.96 -8.41
C LEU A 54 -9.29 -9.24 -9.74
N PRO A 55 -10.31 -8.72 -10.46
CA PRO A 55 -10.05 -7.86 -11.60
C PRO A 55 -9.48 -6.55 -11.06
N LEU A 56 -8.16 -6.47 -10.91
CA LEU A 56 -7.47 -5.20 -10.81
C LEU A 56 -7.56 -4.60 -12.21
N PRO A 57 -8.35 -3.53 -12.43
CA PRO A 57 -8.43 -2.92 -13.74
C PRO A 57 -7.02 -2.50 -14.16
N ASN A 58 -6.62 -2.90 -15.37
CA ASN A 58 -5.39 -2.49 -16.04
C ASN A 58 -4.07 -3.00 -15.43
N LEU A 59 -4.01 -4.25 -14.92
CA LEU A 59 -2.73 -4.81 -14.46
C LEU A 59 -1.83 -5.17 -15.66
N GLU A 60 -0.94 -4.25 -16.00
CA GLU A 60 0.00 -4.38 -17.12
C GLU A 60 1.42 -4.75 -16.63
N TRP A 61 2.20 -5.38 -17.50
CA TRP A 61 3.52 -5.93 -17.16
C TRP A 61 4.52 -4.84 -16.71
N TYR A 62 4.40 -3.58 -17.14
CA TYR A 62 5.35 -2.54 -16.72
C TYR A 62 5.16 -2.12 -15.26
N HIS A 63 4.04 -2.46 -14.63
CA HIS A 63 3.91 -2.34 -13.18
C HIS A 63 4.88 -3.26 -12.42
N PHE A 64 5.56 -4.18 -13.12
CA PHE A 64 6.73 -4.88 -12.61
C PHE A 64 7.94 -3.97 -12.38
N ILE A 65 7.96 -2.71 -12.84
CA ILE A 65 9.06 -1.76 -12.64
C ILE A 65 8.61 -0.70 -11.62
N SER A 66 8.31 -1.17 -10.42
CA SER A 66 8.02 -0.30 -9.28
C SER A 66 9.29 0.40 -8.77
N PHE A 67 9.11 1.48 -8.03
CA PHE A 67 10.23 2.18 -7.41
C PHE A 67 10.99 1.30 -6.40
N SER A 68 10.28 0.34 -5.77
CA SER A 68 10.89 -0.60 -4.85
C SER A 68 11.93 -1.49 -5.55
N LYS A 69 11.59 -2.05 -6.71
CA LYS A 69 12.48 -2.87 -7.54
C LYS A 69 13.62 -2.05 -8.11
N TYR A 70 13.35 -0.81 -8.51
CA TYR A 70 14.39 0.14 -8.87
C TYR A 70 15.39 0.37 -7.71
N SER A 71 14.89 0.50 -6.48
CA SER A 71 15.73 0.62 -5.27
C SER A 71 16.61 -0.62 -5.06
N LEU A 72 16.04 -1.82 -5.18
CA LEU A 72 16.77 -3.10 -5.11
C LEU A 72 17.86 -3.21 -6.19
N LEU A 73 17.58 -2.76 -7.41
CA LEU A 73 18.56 -2.73 -8.50
C LEU A 73 19.74 -1.78 -8.21
N THR A 74 19.51 -0.65 -7.53
CA THR A 74 20.62 0.22 -7.10
C THR A 74 21.51 -0.47 -6.05
N ILE A 75 20.92 -1.24 -5.13
CA ILE A 75 21.66 -2.03 -4.13
C ILE A 75 22.49 -3.12 -4.82
N LEU A 76 21.92 -3.84 -5.79
CA LEU A 76 22.69 -4.81 -6.57
C LEU A 76 23.84 -4.13 -7.33
N SER A 77 23.59 -2.98 -7.94
CA SER A 77 24.62 -2.21 -8.65
C SER A 77 25.77 -1.84 -7.72
N LEU A 78 25.48 -1.43 -6.48
CA LEU A 78 26.50 -1.20 -5.46
C LEU A 78 27.36 -2.44 -5.22
N PHE A 79 26.75 -3.60 -5.03
CA PHE A 79 27.47 -4.84 -4.78
C PHE A 79 28.35 -5.27 -5.96
N PHE A 80 27.87 -5.14 -7.20
CA PHE A 80 28.69 -5.38 -8.38
C PHE A 80 29.91 -4.45 -8.47
N ILE A 81 29.74 -3.17 -8.12
CA ILE A 81 30.86 -2.22 -8.10
C ILE A 81 31.87 -2.59 -7.02
N ILE A 82 31.41 -2.93 -5.81
CA ILE A 82 32.28 -3.35 -4.70
C ILE A 82 33.08 -4.61 -5.08
N LEU A 83 32.45 -5.60 -5.71
CA LEU A 83 33.13 -6.82 -6.18
C LEU A 83 34.20 -6.54 -7.25
N LYS A 84 33.99 -5.52 -8.09
CA LYS A 84 34.92 -5.12 -9.17
C LYS A 84 35.95 -4.07 -8.73
N GLU A 85 35.89 -3.63 -7.47
CA GLU A 85 36.74 -2.55 -6.98
C GLU A 85 38.13 -3.07 -6.59
N ASN A 86 39.09 -2.93 -7.51
CA ASN A 86 40.51 -2.80 -7.12
C ASN A 86 40.73 -1.39 -6.55
N LYS A 87 41.56 -1.26 -5.50
CA LYS A 87 41.89 -0.03 -4.72
C LYS A 87 42.30 1.19 -5.58
N ASN A 88 41.39 1.76 -6.36
CA ASN A 88 41.63 2.92 -7.22
C ASN A 88 40.70 4.07 -6.81
N ASN A 89 41.27 5.23 -6.49
CA ASN A 89 40.58 6.34 -5.81
C ASN A 89 39.35 6.89 -6.56
N LYS A 90 39.29 6.78 -7.91
CA LYS A 90 38.12 7.23 -8.69
C LYS A 90 36.90 6.32 -8.49
N LYS A 91 37.09 5.00 -8.39
CA LYS A 91 35.98 4.05 -8.17
C LYS A 91 35.35 4.26 -6.79
N TYR A 92 36.15 4.61 -5.79
CA TYR A 92 35.67 4.84 -4.43
C TYR A 92 34.65 5.99 -4.34
N LYS A 93 34.76 7.03 -5.18
CA LYS A 93 33.76 8.12 -5.24
C LYS A 93 32.42 7.63 -5.78
N ILE A 94 32.44 6.77 -6.80
CA ILE A 94 31.23 6.18 -7.39
C ILE A 94 30.57 5.24 -6.39
N THR A 95 31.34 4.37 -5.73
CA THR A 95 30.83 3.46 -4.68
C THR A 95 30.12 4.22 -3.56
N ASN A 96 30.73 5.31 -3.07
CA ASN A 96 30.11 6.17 -2.04
C ASN A 96 28.80 6.81 -2.52
N PHE A 97 28.76 7.28 -3.77
CA PHE A 97 27.57 7.87 -4.37
C PHE A 97 26.43 6.85 -4.48
N ILE A 98 26.70 5.68 -5.07
CA ILE A 98 25.67 4.65 -5.23
C ILE A 98 25.21 4.13 -3.86
N ALA A 99 26.12 3.96 -2.90
CA ALA A 99 25.74 3.54 -1.54
C ALA A 99 24.78 4.54 -0.88
N LEU A 100 25.04 5.84 -1.00
CA LEU A 100 24.14 6.86 -0.47
C LEU A 100 22.82 6.89 -1.25
N CYS A 101 22.87 6.80 -2.58
CA CYS A 101 21.68 6.73 -3.42
C CYS A 101 20.77 5.54 -3.03
N SER A 102 21.34 4.34 -2.91
CA SER A 102 20.61 3.14 -2.47
C SER A 102 20.02 3.29 -1.08
N LEU A 103 20.74 3.90 -0.15
CA LEU A 103 20.24 4.13 1.20
C LEU A 103 19.05 5.09 1.20
N ILE A 104 19.15 6.21 0.47
CA ILE A 104 18.06 7.18 0.38
C ILE A 104 16.84 6.54 -0.30
N ASN A 105 17.04 5.83 -1.43
CA ASN A 105 15.97 5.16 -2.13
C ASN A 105 15.22 4.17 -1.23
N ILE A 106 15.94 3.27 -0.54
CA ILE A 106 15.28 2.24 0.28
C ILE A 106 14.55 2.84 1.50
N LEU A 107 15.10 3.88 2.12
CA LEU A 107 14.44 4.58 3.24
C LEU A 107 13.22 5.35 2.75
N ILE A 108 13.33 6.13 1.66
CA ILE A 108 12.18 6.86 1.10
C ILE A 108 11.10 5.89 0.63
N ASN A 109 11.49 4.76 0.00
CA ASN A 109 10.53 3.73 -0.40
C ASN A 109 9.74 3.19 0.81
N THR A 110 10.44 2.95 1.92
CA THR A 110 9.87 2.43 3.16
C THR A 110 8.96 3.42 3.88
N PHE A 111 9.41 4.67 4.03
CA PHE A 111 8.74 5.66 4.90
C PHE A 111 7.78 6.59 4.15
N CYS A 112 8.04 6.83 2.88
CA CYS A 112 7.21 7.69 2.05
C CYS A 112 6.41 6.81 1.08
N PHE A 113 7.05 6.18 0.10
CA PHE A 113 6.34 5.74 -1.11
C PHE A 113 5.34 4.62 -0.91
N ARG A 114 5.48 3.82 0.14
CA ARG A 114 4.47 2.82 0.53
C ARG A 114 3.03 3.37 0.49
N SER A 115 2.84 4.66 0.77
CA SER A 115 1.52 5.32 0.77
C SER A 115 1.29 6.30 -0.39
N PHE A 116 2.25 6.44 -1.32
CA PHE A 116 2.19 7.45 -2.40
C PHE A 116 2.33 6.90 -3.80
N ILE A 117 3.15 5.87 -4.03
CA ILE A 117 3.38 5.33 -5.37
C ILE A 117 2.89 3.89 -5.41
N ARG A 118 2.06 3.58 -6.40
CA ARG A 118 1.48 2.24 -6.57
C ARG A 118 2.57 1.19 -6.76
N ASP A 119 2.51 0.13 -5.95
CA ASP A 119 3.37 -1.05 -6.08
C ASP A 119 2.53 -2.33 -6.08
N LEU A 120 2.71 -3.16 -7.12
CA LEU A 120 1.98 -4.43 -7.25
C LEU A 120 2.30 -5.44 -6.16
N ASN A 121 3.51 -5.41 -5.59
CA ASN A 121 3.92 -6.40 -4.60
C ASN A 121 3.05 -6.35 -3.33
N ILE A 122 2.36 -5.22 -3.09
CA ILE A 122 1.45 -5.03 -1.97
C ILE A 122 0.16 -5.85 -2.15
N TYR A 123 -0.24 -6.12 -3.40
CA TYR A 123 -1.48 -6.82 -3.70
C TYR A 123 -1.38 -8.33 -3.39
N PRO A 124 -2.46 -8.94 -2.89
CA PRO A 124 -2.51 -10.38 -2.65
C PRO A 124 -2.53 -11.16 -3.97
N SER A 125 -1.90 -12.34 -3.96
CA SER A 125 -2.02 -13.34 -5.02
C SER A 125 -2.83 -14.54 -4.53
N ASN A 126 -2.99 -15.56 -5.36
CA ASN A 126 -3.64 -16.81 -4.97
C ASN A 126 -2.85 -17.63 -3.93
N ILE A 127 -1.60 -17.26 -3.64
CA ILE A 127 -0.79 -17.89 -2.60
C ILE A 127 -0.96 -17.09 -1.30
N LYS A 128 -1.69 -17.68 -0.33
CA LYS A 128 -1.94 -17.05 0.97
C LYS A 128 -0.62 -16.64 1.64
N TYR A 129 -0.62 -15.44 2.23
CA TYR A 129 0.50 -14.84 2.97
C TYR A 129 1.75 -14.50 2.16
N PHE A 130 1.83 -14.84 0.87
CA PHE A 130 3.06 -14.66 0.10
C PHE A 130 3.44 -13.19 -0.09
N ASN A 131 2.44 -12.34 -0.33
CA ASN A 131 2.61 -10.89 -0.35
C ASN A 131 3.10 -10.34 1.00
N LEU A 132 2.64 -10.89 2.14
CA LEU A 132 3.14 -10.48 3.46
C LEU A 132 4.64 -10.75 3.61
N ILE A 133 5.09 -11.95 3.22
CA ILE A 133 6.50 -12.33 3.34
C ILE A 133 7.36 -11.36 2.55
N ILE A 134 7.01 -11.11 1.30
CA ILE A 134 7.70 -10.16 0.43
C ILE A 134 7.69 -8.78 1.05
N TYR A 135 6.53 -8.32 1.48
CA TYR A 135 6.36 -7.01 2.09
C TYR A 135 7.27 -6.80 3.30
N TYR A 136 7.30 -7.74 4.25
CA TYR A 136 8.17 -7.64 5.43
C TYR A 136 9.66 -7.72 5.08
N LEU A 137 10.02 -8.54 4.08
CA LEU A 137 11.40 -8.62 3.62
C LEU A 137 11.85 -7.31 2.97
N GLU A 138 11.04 -6.76 2.08
CA GLU A 138 11.36 -5.60 1.24
C GLU A 138 11.28 -4.27 1.99
N PHE A 139 10.24 -4.07 2.82
CA PHE A 139 9.97 -2.79 3.46
C PHE A 139 10.37 -2.72 4.94
N LEU A 140 10.80 -3.83 5.56
CA LEU A 140 11.24 -3.81 6.97
C LEU A 140 12.62 -4.44 7.17
N LEU A 141 12.81 -5.69 6.75
CA LEU A 141 14.05 -6.40 6.98
C LEU A 141 15.21 -5.80 6.17
N LEU A 142 15.08 -5.70 4.86
CA LEU A 142 16.14 -5.21 3.99
C LEU A 142 16.56 -3.77 4.29
N PRO A 143 15.65 -2.78 4.49
CA PRO A 143 16.05 -1.42 4.84
C PRO A 143 16.85 -1.37 6.14
N SER A 144 16.44 -2.16 7.15
CA SER A 144 17.12 -2.23 8.45
C SER A 144 18.54 -2.80 8.32
N ILE A 145 18.69 -3.90 7.59
CA ILE A 145 20.00 -4.55 7.38
C ILE A 145 20.90 -3.68 6.50
N PHE A 146 20.34 -3.03 5.47
CA PHE A 146 21.09 -2.14 4.59
C PHE A 146 21.55 -0.86 5.30
N LEU A 147 20.72 -0.30 6.20
CA LEU A 147 21.11 0.83 7.05
C LEU A 147 22.33 0.47 7.91
N PHE A 148 22.32 -0.71 8.54
CA PHE A 148 23.46 -1.22 9.31
C PHE A 148 24.70 -1.42 8.42
N PHE A 149 24.53 -2.01 7.23
CA PHE A 149 25.60 -2.17 6.24
C PHE A 149 26.24 -0.83 5.86
N TYR A 150 25.42 0.17 5.56
CA TYR A 150 25.88 1.48 5.13
C TYR A 150 26.78 2.14 6.17
N PHE A 151 26.32 2.21 7.42
CA PHE A 151 27.09 2.85 8.50
C PHE A 151 28.31 2.04 8.92
N SER A 152 28.25 0.70 8.86
CA SER A 152 29.39 -0.18 9.18
C SER A 152 30.55 -0.03 8.19
N ASN A 153 30.27 0.34 6.94
CA ASN A 153 31.27 0.48 5.88
C ASN A 153 31.84 1.92 5.74
N LYS A 154 31.37 2.88 6.55
CA LYS A 154 31.90 4.26 6.62
C LYS A 154 32.00 4.95 5.25
N PHE A 155 30.97 4.81 4.41
CA PHE A 155 30.91 5.52 3.13
C PHE A 155 31.01 7.03 3.33
N LYS A 156 31.77 7.72 2.47
CA LYS A 156 32.00 9.17 2.55
C LYS A 156 30.92 9.93 1.78
N VAL A 157 30.26 10.88 2.44
CA VAL A 157 29.24 11.73 1.82
C VAL A 157 29.69 13.17 1.64
N SER A 158 29.05 13.89 0.72
CA SER A 158 29.30 15.31 0.49
C SER A 158 28.02 16.04 0.05
N TRP A 159 27.94 17.34 0.35
CA TRP A 159 26.81 18.20 -0.06
C TRP A 159 26.59 18.22 -1.59
N LYS A 160 27.65 17.98 -2.38
CA LYS A 160 27.56 17.88 -3.85
C LYS A 160 26.73 16.69 -4.33
N MET A 161 26.43 15.72 -3.47
CA MET A 161 25.64 14.53 -3.82
C MET A 161 24.13 14.75 -3.77
N ILE A 162 23.63 15.85 -3.19
CA ILE A 162 22.18 16.10 -3.05
C ILE A 162 21.49 16.17 -4.41
N ILE A 163 21.96 17.02 -5.33
CA ILE A 163 21.34 17.20 -6.64
C ILE A 163 21.32 15.88 -7.43
N PRO A 164 22.44 15.13 -7.55
CA PRO A 164 22.43 13.83 -8.21
C PRO A 164 21.46 12.82 -7.59
N ILE A 165 21.26 12.82 -6.27
CA ILE A 165 20.31 11.94 -5.59
C ILE A 165 18.87 12.33 -5.91
N LEU A 166 18.56 13.62 -6.00
CA LEU A 166 17.23 14.09 -6.44
C LEU A 166 16.92 13.67 -7.87
N LEU A 167 17.90 13.81 -8.77
CA LEU A 167 17.76 13.41 -10.17
C LEU A 167 17.52 11.90 -10.32
N ASN A 168 17.92 11.09 -9.36
CA ASN A 168 17.73 9.64 -9.39
C ASN A 168 16.24 9.24 -9.39
N PHE A 169 15.41 9.92 -8.60
CA PHE A 169 13.96 9.69 -8.62
C PHE A 169 13.32 10.13 -9.94
N ILE A 170 13.75 11.27 -10.48
CA ILE A 170 13.29 11.75 -11.79
C ILE A 170 13.68 10.76 -12.89
N PHE A 171 14.87 10.17 -12.81
CA PHE A 171 15.34 9.14 -13.74
C PHE A 171 14.46 7.88 -13.70
N TYR A 172 14.04 7.45 -12.51
CA TYR A 172 13.04 6.38 -12.37
C TYR A 172 11.73 6.74 -13.11
N LEU A 173 11.19 7.93 -12.89
CA LEU A 173 9.95 8.37 -13.56
C LEU A 173 10.11 8.42 -15.07
N ILE A 174 11.24 8.89 -15.58
CA ILE A 174 11.53 8.93 -17.02
C ILE A 174 11.59 7.52 -17.61
N ILE A 175 12.31 6.59 -16.97
CA ILE A 175 12.36 5.19 -17.42
C ILE A 175 10.94 4.62 -17.46
N ASN A 176 10.19 4.76 -16.37
CA ASN A 176 8.85 4.20 -16.26
C ASN A 176 7.91 4.83 -17.31
N PHE A 177 8.00 6.14 -17.55
CA PHE A 177 7.23 6.84 -18.58
C PHE A 177 7.56 6.34 -20.00
N ILE A 178 8.84 6.20 -20.33
CA ILE A 178 9.26 5.68 -21.64
C ILE A 178 8.73 4.27 -21.86
N LEU A 179 8.77 3.42 -20.83
CA LEU A 179 8.23 2.07 -20.90
C LEU A 179 6.71 2.08 -21.09
N ASN A 180 5.99 3.01 -20.46
CA ASN A 180 4.56 3.18 -20.71
C ASN A 180 4.28 3.63 -22.15
N LEU A 181 5.04 4.59 -22.67
CA LEU A 181 4.89 5.11 -24.04
C LEU A 181 5.11 4.03 -25.12
N ILE A 182 6.00 3.06 -24.89
CA ILE A 182 6.24 1.96 -25.85
C ILE A 182 4.98 1.11 -26.05
N TYR A 183 4.11 1.01 -25.04
CA TYR A 183 2.96 0.10 -25.05
C TYR A 183 1.63 0.83 -25.22
N TYR A 184 1.50 2.02 -24.63
CA TYR A 184 0.29 2.82 -24.69
C TYR A 184 0.63 4.28 -24.96
N TYR A 185 -0.11 4.87 -25.90
CA TYR A 185 -0.07 6.31 -26.07
C TYR A 185 -0.82 6.97 -24.90
N ILE A 186 -0.07 7.47 -23.93
CA ILE A 186 -0.59 8.13 -22.73
C ILE A 186 0.05 9.50 -22.55
N SER A 187 -0.74 10.48 -22.10
CA SER A 187 -0.20 11.80 -21.78
C SER A 187 0.65 11.74 -20.51
N ILE A 188 1.66 12.61 -20.39
CA ILE A 188 2.48 12.74 -19.16
C ILE A 188 1.59 12.97 -17.93
N ALA A 189 0.55 13.80 -18.06
CA ALA A 189 -0.34 14.12 -16.95
C ALA A 189 -1.12 12.89 -16.48
N THR A 190 -1.63 12.09 -17.42
CA THR A 190 -2.35 10.85 -17.11
C THR A 190 -1.40 9.83 -16.47
N PHE A 191 -0.21 9.62 -17.06
CA PHE A 191 0.81 8.72 -16.51
C PHE A 191 1.16 9.06 -15.06
N LEU A 192 1.45 10.33 -14.77
CA LEU A 192 1.80 10.78 -13.42
C LEU A 192 0.62 10.58 -12.44
N LYS A 193 -0.61 10.89 -12.86
CA LYS A 193 -1.79 10.65 -12.03
C LYS A 193 -1.95 9.16 -11.68
N GLU A 194 -1.73 8.27 -12.63
CA GLU A 194 -1.88 6.82 -12.44
C GLU A 194 -0.81 6.19 -11.53
N GLN A 195 0.34 6.85 -11.35
CA GLN A 195 1.35 6.39 -10.40
C GLN A 195 0.96 6.66 -8.94
N LEU A 196 0.12 7.66 -8.69
CA LEU A 196 -0.19 8.12 -7.34
C LEU A 196 -1.28 7.29 -6.65
N ILE A 197 -1.01 6.97 -5.40
CA ILE A 197 -1.94 6.44 -4.39
C ILE A 197 -2.62 7.68 -3.74
N ASN A 198 -3.96 7.71 -3.68
CA ASN A 198 -4.84 8.71 -3.07
C ASN A 198 -4.98 10.07 -3.76
N TYR A 199 -4.83 10.15 -5.08
CA TYR A 199 -4.95 11.46 -5.70
C TYR A 199 -6.39 11.99 -5.59
N ASP A 200 -6.62 13.00 -4.74
CA ASP A 200 -7.92 13.56 -4.40
C ASP A 200 -8.63 14.13 -5.64
N ASN A 201 -9.89 13.75 -5.89
CA ASN A 201 -10.61 14.16 -7.10
C ASN A 201 -10.87 15.68 -7.17
N LYS A 202 -10.92 16.39 -6.02
CA LYS A 202 -11.01 17.86 -6.00
C LYS A 202 -9.68 18.53 -6.34
N ILE A 203 -8.59 17.83 -6.07
CA ILE A 203 -7.28 18.15 -6.55
C ILE A 203 -7.19 17.47 -7.91
N GLU A 204 -7.93 17.82 -8.96
CA GLU A 204 -7.52 17.35 -10.31
C GLU A 204 -6.39 18.24 -10.87
N THR A 205 -6.30 19.45 -10.31
CA THR A 205 -5.40 20.55 -10.66
C THR A 205 -4.02 20.51 -9.98
N TYR A 206 -3.79 19.73 -8.91
CA TYR A 206 -2.53 19.77 -8.15
C TYR A 206 -1.81 18.41 -7.91
N PHE A 207 -1.80 17.49 -8.88
CA PHE A 207 -1.11 16.17 -8.78
C PHE A 207 0.39 16.29 -8.66
N LEU A 208 0.93 17.46 -8.96
CA LEU A 208 2.34 17.75 -8.79
C LEU A 208 2.72 17.95 -7.31
N ILE A 209 1.78 18.26 -6.41
CA ILE A 209 2.09 18.45 -4.98
C ILE A 209 2.72 17.19 -4.36
N PRO A 210 2.15 15.98 -4.51
CA PRO A 210 2.80 14.74 -4.07
C PRO A 210 4.23 14.57 -4.59
N TYR A 211 4.49 14.85 -5.86
CA TYR A 211 5.83 14.76 -6.42
C TYR A 211 6.80 15.79 -5.81
N ILE A 212 6.33 17.00 -5.52
CA ILE A 212 7.11 18.02 -4.83
C ILE A 212 7.45 17.56 -3.41
N GLN A 213 6.47 17.01 -2.67
CA GLN A 213 6.68 16.45 -1.32
C GLN A 213 7.75 15.35 -1.35
N ILE A 214 7.68 14.46 -2.34
CA ILE A 214 8.68 13.40 -2.57
C ILE A 214 10.07 14.00 -2.79
N ILE A 215 10.21 14.97 -3.70
CA ILE A 215 11.50 15.62 -4.00
C ILE A 215 12.07 16.28 -2.74
N ILE A 216 11.24 16.97 -1.97
CA ILE A 216 11.62 17.57 -0.68
C ILE A 216 12.10 16.49 0.29
N SER A 217 11.41 15.36 0.38
CA SER A 217 11.80 14.23 1.25
C SER A 217 13.18 13.67 0.89
N PHE A 218 13.50 13.52 -0.40
CA PHE A 218 14.85 13.13 -0.83
C PHE A 218 15.91 14.15 -0.41
N ALA A 219 15.66 15.45 -0.64
CA ALA A 219 16.60 16.52 -0.30
C ALA A 219 16.85 16.57 1.21
N TYR A 220 15.77 16.49 1.98
CA TYR A 220 15.77 16.56 3.43
C TYR A 220 16.49 15.35 4.05
N LEU A 221 16.13 14.13 3.66
CA LEU A 221 16.78 12.92 4.18
C LEU A 221 18.27 12.88 3.81
N THR A 222 18.62 13.26 2.58
CA THR A 222 20.03 13.32 2.15
C THR A 222 20.84 14.31 2.98
N SER A 223 20.28 15.50 3.21
CA SER A 223 20.90 16.54 4.04
C SER A 223 21.14 16.05 5.46
N ILE A 224 20.16 15.35 6.03
CA ILE A 224 20.25 14.79 7.39
C ILE A 224 21.31 13.71 7.46
N ILE A 225 21.39 12.78 6.51
CA ILE A 225 22.44 11.75 6.51
C ILE A 225 23.83 12.40 6.40
N ILE A 226 23.98 13.45 5.60
CA ILE A 226 25.24 14.21 5.50
C ILE A 226 25.60 14.86 6.84
N CYS A 227 24.65 15.52 7.49
CA CYS A 227 24.84 16.10 8.83
C CYS A 227 25.18 15.02 9.87
N PHE A 228 24.44 13.93 9.88
CA PHE A 228 24.59 12.80 10.80
C PHE A 228 25.99 12.16 10.73
N GLN A 229 26.55 12.03 9.53
CA GLN A 229 27.92 11.54 9.36
C GLN A 229 28.98 12.52 9.87
N LYS A 230 28.72 13.82 9.80
CA LYS A 230 29.64 14.87 10.29
C LYS A 230 29.60 15.04 11.81
N MET A 231 28.51 14.66 12.48
CA MET A 231 28.39 14.72 13.93
C MET A 231 29.34 13.69 14.59
N LYS A 232 30.29 14.17 15.41
CA LYS A 232 31.16 13.32 16.23
C LYS A 232 30.51 13.06 17.59
N LYS A 233 30.55 11.79 18.03
CA LYS A 233 30.38 11.26 19.41
C LYS A 233 29.01 10.98 20.04
N TYR A 234 27.87 11.54 19.62
CA TYR A 234 26.61 11.28 20.35
C TYR A 234 25.69 10.26 19.66
N PHE A 235 25.81 8.98 20.02
CA PHE A 235 24.96 7.90 19.48
C PHE A 235 23.46 8.13 19.77
N PHE A 236 23.10 8.54 20.99
CA PHE A 236 21.70 8.82 21.35
C PHE A 236 21.11 10.01 20.58
N LEU A 237 21.87 11.11 20.44
CA LEU A 237 21.44 12.26 19.65
C LEU A 237 21.24 11.88 18.18
N LYS A 238 22.11 11.01 17.65
CA LYS A 238 21.99 10.45 16.31
C LYS A 238 20.68 9.67 16.15
N VAL A 239 20.40 8.73 17.06
CA VAL A 239 19.14 7.97 17.04
C VAL A 239 17.93 8.90 17.15
N PHE A 240 17.97 9.89 18.04
CA PHE A 240 16.90 10.87 18.21
C PHE A 240 16.65 11.68 16.93
N VAL A 241 17.70 12.21 16.30
CA VAL A 241 17.58 12.92 15.02
C VAL A 241 17.01 12.01 13.93
N LEU A 242 17.42 10.74 13.86
CA LEU A 242 16.85 9.79 12.90
C LEU A 242 15.35 9.59 13.13
N ILE A 243 14.91 9.40 14.37
CA ILE A 243 13.48 9.27 14.72
C ILE A 243 12.71 10.54 14.33
N LEU A 244 13.22 11.72 14.69
CA LEU A 244 12.60 12.99 14.33
C LEU A 244 12.52 13.17 12.81
N THR A 245 13.53 12.71 12.09
CA THR A 245 13.55 12.70 10.62
C THR A 245 12.42 11.84 10.08
N MET A 246 12.26 10.62 10.60
CA MET A 246 11.18 9.73 10.17
C MET A 246 9.80 10.33 10.45
N LEU A 247 9.60 10.95 11.62
CA LEU A 247 8.37 11.67 11.95
C LEU A 247 8.10 12.85 11.02
N SER A 248 9.12 13.65 10.71
CA SER A 248 8.95 14.77 9.78
C SER A 248 8.69 14.32 8.34
N LEU A 249 9.32 13.23 7.89
CA LEU A 249 9.06 12.64 6.59
C LEU A 249 7.64 12.13 6.48
N SER A 250 7.12 11.46 7.51
CA SER A 250 5.74 10.99 7.51
C SER A 250 4.76 12.16 7.39
N ILE A 251 4.99 13.27 8.12
CA ILE A 251 4.18 14.50 8.03
C ILE A 251 4.25 15.13 6.64
N ILE A 252 5.44 15.28 6.06
CA ILE A 252 5.63 15.91 4.74
C ILE A 252 4.81 15.20 3.69
N THR A 253 4.73 13.87 3.78
CA THR A 253 4.08 13.08 2.76
C THR A 253 2.58 12.92 3.05
N PHE A 254 2.15 12.74 4.29
CA PHE A 254 0.76 12.36 4.63
C PHE A 254 -0.34 13.23 3.99
N ASN A 255 -1.43 12.59 3.58
CA ASN A 255 -2.60 13.29 3.08
C ASN A 255 -3.32 14.01 4.24
N TYR A 256 -3.54 15.32 4.10
CA TYR A 256 -4.24 16.13 5.10
C TYR A 256 -5.59 15.52 5.54
N LYS A 257 -6.34 14.89 4.62
CA LYS A 257 -7.63 14.25 4.95
C LYS A 257 -7.46 13.07 5.91
N GLU A 258 -6.42 12.26 5.73
CA GLU A 258 -6.11 11.15 6.62
C GLU A 258 -5.70 11.67 8.01
N TRP A 259 -4.95 12.79 8.08
CA TRP A 259 -4.63 13.46 9.37
C TRP A 259 -5.88 13.98 10.06
N LYS A 260 -6.77 14.62 9.31
CA LYS A 260 -8.04 15.14 9.84
C LYS A 260 -8.90 14.00 10.41
N HIS A 261 -8.91 12.85 9.73
CA HIS A 261 -9.55 11.65 10.25
C HIS A 261 -8.93 11.22 11.58
N ALA A 262 -7.61 11.07 11.63
CA ALA A 262 -6.89 10.69 12.85
C ALA A 262 -7.17 11.66 14.02
N THR A 263 -7.21 12.97 13.76
CA THR A 263 -7.51 13.99 14.79
C THR A 263 -8.91 13.90 15.35
N SER A 264 -9.92 13.51 14.53
CA SER A 264 -11.30 13.35 15.00
C SER A 264 -11.48 12.18 15.98
N LEU A 265 -10.53 11.25 16.02
CA LEU A 265 -10.53 10.10 16.93
C LEU A 265 -10.02 10.46 18.32
N PHE A 266 -9.02 11.35 18.39
CA PHE A 266 -8.49 11.80 19.66
C PHE A 266 -9.51 12.61 20.46
N SER A 267 -10.53 13.18 19.79
CA SER A 267 -11.63 13.87 20.43
C SER A 267 -12.77 12.96 20.89
N GLU A 268 -13.00 11.79 20.27
CA GLU A 268 -14.17 10.94 20.56
C GLU A 268 -13.81 9.42 20.53
N SER A 269 -13.83 8.78 21.70
CA SER A 269 -13.14 7.52 22.03
C SER A 269 -13.68 6.21 21.42
N ASN A 270 -14.64 6.24 20.48
CA ASN A 270 -15.43 5.04 20.13
C ASN A 270 -15.37 4.60 18.65
N SER A 271 -14.48 5.13 17.82
CA SER A 271 -14.38 4.75 16.40
C SER A 271 -13.17 3.84 16.13
N GLY A 272 -13.40 2.53 16.07
CA GLY A 272 -12.37 1.52 15.84
C GLY A 272 -11.73 1.52 14.44
N SER A 273 -12.37 2.14 13.44
CA SER A 273 -11.82 2.27 12.07
C SER A 273 -10.67 3.27 11.97
N GLY A 274 -10.56 4.19 12.94
CA GLY A 274 -9.62 5.29 12.82
C GLY A 274 -8.17 5.00 13.20
N ILE A 275 -7.90 3.96 14.01
CA ILE A 275 -6.53 3.63 14.43
C ILE A 275 -5.71 3.13 13.23
N PHE A 276 -6.36 2.51 12.25
CA PHE A 276 -5.71 1.92 11.08
C PHE A 276 -6.55 2.20 9.82
N PRO A 277 -6.36 3.38 9.19
CA PRO A 277 -7.12 3.74 8.00
C PRO A 277 -6.91 2.71 6.90
N GLU A 278 -7.98 2.40 6.16
CA GLU A 278 -7.94 1.44 5.07
C GLU A 278 -6.90 1.84 4.03
N THR A 279 -6.07 0.89 3.59
CA THR A 279 -5.22 1.15 2.44
C THR A 279 -6.03 1.17 1.16
N GLN A 280 -5.51 1.83 0.14
CA GLN A 280 -6.23 1.97 -1.11
C GLN A 280 -6.28 0.73 -1.95
N GLU A 281 -5.30 -0.14 -1.84
CA GLU A 281 -5.35 -1.46 -2.46
C GLU A 281 -6.59 -2.20 -1.93
N MET A 282 -6.85 -2.05 -0.63
CA MET A 282 -8.07 -2.54 0.01
C MET A 282 -9.32 -1.83 -0.51
N SER A 283 -9.33 -0.49 -0.50
CA SER A 283 -10.46 0.33 -0.97
C SER A 283 -10.82 0.09 -2.44
N GLN A 284 -9.82 -0.03 -3.30
CA GLN A 284 -9.99 -0.35 -4.72
C GLN A 284 -10.50 -1.78 -4.90
N TYR A 285 -10.01 -2.74 -4.10
CA TYR A 285 -10.49 -4.11 -4.18
C TYR A 285 -11.96 -4.24 -3.78
N PHE A 286 -12.45 -3.46 -2.82
CA PHE A 286 -13.88 -3.43 -2.46
C PHE A 286 -14.80 -3.06 -3.63
N THR A 287 -14.28 -2.42 -4.69
CA THR A 287 -15.06 -2.17 -5.90
C THR A 287 -15.45 -3.45 -6.64
N ASN A 288 -14.82 -4.60 -6.36
CA ASN A 288 -15.16 -5.91 -6.93
C ASN A 288 -16.43 -6.54 -6.33
N ILE A 289 -17.11 -5.81 -5.45
CA ILE A 289 -18.40 -6.18 -4.87
C ILE A 289 -19.49 -6.41 -5.92
N SER A 290 -19.40 -5.77 -7.08
CA SER A 290 -20.34 -5.97 -8.17
C SER A 290 -19.66 -5.82 -9.53
N ASN A 291 -20.17 -6.59 -10.50
CA ASN A 291 -19.78 -6.52 -11.91
C ASN A 291 -20.69 -5.59 -12.73
N LEU A 292 -21.75 -5.04 -12.11
CA LEU A 292 -22.68 -4.14 -12.77
C LEU A 292 -22.00 -2.82 -13.13
N LYS A 293 -22.32 -2.29 -14.32
CA LYS A 293 -21.85 -0.97 -14.75
C LYS A 293 -22.65 0.14 -14.07
N LYS A 294 -22.05 1.33 -13.98
CA LYS A 294 -22.70 2.56 -13.51
C LYS A 294 -24.06 2.83 -14.19
N SER A 295 -24.16 2.64 -15.50
CA SER A 295 -25.42 2.84 -16.25
C SER A 295 -26.49 1.83 -15.84
N GLU A 296 -26.14 0.55 -15.70
CA GLU A 296 -27.07 -0.50 -15.31
C GLU A 296 -27.63 -0.30 -13.91
N LEU A 297 -26.78 0.14 -12.97
CA LEU A 297 -27.22 0.48 -11.62
C LEU A 297 -28.22 1.63 -11.64
N LYS A 298 -27.90 2.69 -12.39
CA LYS A 298 -28.74 3.89 -12.50
C LYS A 298 -30.10 3.59 -13.11
N GLU A 299 -30.14 2.92 -14.26
CA GLU A 299 -31.39 2.61 -14.98
C GLU A 299 -32.34 1.73 -14.17
N LYS A 300 -31.81 0.76 -13.42
CA LYS A 300 -32.62 -0.18 -12.62
C LYS A 300 -32.90 0.31 -11.19
N GLY A 301 -32.35 1.46 -10.81
CA GLY A 301 -32.40 2.01 -9.46
C GLY A 301 -31.70 1.12 -8.43
N TYR A 302 -30.69 0.35 -8.85
CA TYR A 302 -29.90 -0.49 -7.96
C TYR A 302 -28.83 0.32 -7.22
N LYS A 303 -28.46 -0.17 -6.04
CA LYS A 303 -27.53 0.52 -5.14
C LYS A 303 -26.44 -0.41 -4.63
N ILE A 304 -25.29 0.18 -4.30
CA ILE A 304 -24.23 -0.44 -3.51
C ILE A 304 -24.27 0.18 -2.12
N LEU A 305 -24.26 -0.66 -1.08
CA LEU A 305 -24.32 -0.24 0.31
C LEU A 305 -22.93 -0.32 0.94
N GLU A 306 -22.51 0.75 1.59
CA GLU A 306 -21.30 0.81 2.41
C GLU A 306 -21.69 0.98 3.88
N LEU A 307 -21.21 0.06 4.72
CA LEU A 307 -21.45 0.02 6.16
C LEU A 307 -20.18 0.48 6.88
N GLY A 308 -20.28 1.59 7.63
CA GLY A 308 -19.15 2.19 8.34
C GLY A 308 -18.25 3.02 7.44
N ALA A 309 -18.83 3.90 6.62
CA ALA A 309 -18.11 4.65 5.60
C ALA A 309 -16.97 5.54 6.14
N GLY A 310 -16.99 5.93 7.43
CA GLY A 310 -15.92 6.71 8.03
C GLY A 310 -15.72 8.05 7.32
N THR A 311 -14.47 8.35 6.92
CA THR A 311 -14.16 9.52 6.06
C THR A 311 -14.31 9.27 4.57
N GLY A 312 -14.79 8.11 4.17
CA GLY A 312 -15.08 7.77 2.78
C GLY A 312 -13.87 7.38 1.96
N ASN A 313 -12.88 6.73 2.58
CA ASN A 313 -11.74 6.14 1.88
C ASN A 313 -12.21 5.11 0.85
N VAL A 314 -13.10 4.20 1.26
CA VAL A 314 -13.70 3.21 0.36
C VAL A 314 -14.80 3.85 -0.50
N THR A 315 -15.64 4.72 0.09
CA THR A 315 -16.68 5.48 -0.63
C THR A 315 -16.17 6.09 -1.94
N LYS A 316 -15.00 6.74 -1.93
CA LYS A 316 -14.41 7.38 -3.13
C LYS A 316 -14.30 6.41 -4.32
N TYR A 317 -13.74 5.21 -4.08
CA TYR A 317 -13.54 4.20 -5.11
C TYR A 317 -14.86 3.60 -5.57
N LEU A 318 -15.82 3.43 -4.66
CA LEU A 318 -17.17 3.00 -5.01
C LEU A 318 -17.87 4.03 -5.90
N ILE A 319 -17.78 5.31 -5.58
CA ILE A 319 -18.32 6.42 -6.39
C ILE A 319 -17.68 6.45 -7.78
N GLU A 320 -16.36 6.31 -7.85
CA GLU A 320 -15.63 6.31 -9.12
C GLU A 320 -16.12 5.18 -10.04
N LYS A 321 -16.28 3.97 -9.52
CA LYS A 321 -16.75 2.81 -10.30
C LYS A 321 -18.25 2.85 -10.62
N PHE A 322 -19.08 3.18 -9.63
CA PHE A 322 -20.53 2.95 -9.71
C PHE A 322 -21.37 4.22 -9.84
N GLY A 323 -20.78 5.40 -9.64
CA GLY A 323 -21.48 6.70 -9.63
C GLY A 323 -22.05 7.06 -8.27
N VAL A 324 -21.93 8.33 -7.88
CA VAL A 324 -22.32 8.84 -6.55
C VAL A 324 -23.78 8.58 -6.22
N GLU A 325 -24.66 8.70 -7.22
CA GLU A 325 -26.09 8.49 -7.04
C GLU A 325 -26.45 7.05 -6.69
N ASN A 326 -25.55 6.09 -6.96
CA ASN A 326 -25.80 4.66 -6.76
C ASN A 326 -25.20 4.12 -5.44
N ILE A 327 -24.55 4.97 -4.65
CA ILE A 327 -23.94 4.59 -3.37
C ILE A 327 -24.82 5.05 -2.22
N ILE A 328 -25.01 4.16 -1.24
CA ILE A 328 -25.58 4.47 0.07
C ILE A 328 -24.52 4.21 1.12
N CYS A 329 -24.22 5.20 1.95
CA CYS A 329 -23.32 5.07 3.09
C CYS A 329 -24.14 5.10 4.38
N ILE A 330 -23.89 4.13 5.27
CA ILE A 330 -24.35 4.16 6.64
C ILE A 330 -23.15 4.45 7.55
N GLU A 331 -23.27 5.50 8.35
CA GLU A 331 -22.24 5.94 9.29
C GLU A 331 -22.91 6.33 10.61
N TRP A 332 -22.30 5.98 11.74
CA TRP A 332 -22.86 6.27 13.06
C TRP A 332 -22.61 7.73 13.46
N HIS A 333 -21.41 8.23 13.17
CA HIS A 333 -20.92 9.49 13.69
C HIS A 333 -21.37 10.69 12.85
N TRP A 334 -22.16 11.59 13.46
CA TRP A 334 -22.79 12.71 12.75
C TRP A 334 -21.79 13.64 12.02
N HIS A 335 -20.63 13.94 12.63
CA HIS A 335 -19.61 14.76 11.98
C HIS A 335 -19.05 14.11 10.70
N LEU A 336 -18.94 12.78 10.69
CA LEU A 336 -18.47 12.03 9.53
C LEU A 336 -19.56 11.97 8.46
N CYS A 337 -20.82 11.83 8.85
CA CYS A 337 -21.95 11.96 7.93
C CYS A 337 -21.94 13.34 7.23
N ASP A 338 -21.77 14.42 8.00
CA ASP A 338 -21.72 15.78 7.46
C ASP A 338 -20.50 16.01 6.57
N PHE A 339 -19.36 15.42 6.94
CA PHE A 339 -18.17 15.42 6.10
C PHE A 339 -18.45 14.73 4.76
N LEU A 340 -19.00 13.51 4.76
CA LEU A 340 -19.33 12.76 3.55
C LEU A 340 -20.31 13.51 2.65
N ARG A 341 -21.36 14.12 3.21
CA ARG A 341 -22.34 14.93 2.44
C ARG A 341 -21.71 16.16 1.78
N LYS A 342 -20.82 16.85 2.49
CA LYS A 342 -20.08 18.02 1.96
C LYS A 342 -19.06 17.60 0.90
N GLU A 343 -18.43 16.45 1.11
CA GLU A 343 -17.35 15.99 0.25
C GLU A 343 -17.87 15.39 -1.06
N TYR A 344 -18.97 14.64 -1.00
CA TYR A 344 -19.60 13.98 -2.15
C TYR A 344 -21.05 14.44 -2.32
N PRO A 345 -21.30 15.63 -2.93
CA PRO A 345 -22.65 16.10 -3.22
C PRO A 345 -23.43 15.06 -4.05
N GLY A 346 -24.64 14.72 -3.59
CA GLY A 346 -25.49 13.69 -4.21
C GLY A 346 -25.35 12.29 -3.62
N LEU A 347 -24.40 12.07 -2.70
CA LEU A 347 -24.26 10.81 -1.96
C LEU A 347 -25.42 10.63 -0.97
N THR A 348 -26.00 9.43 -0.93
CA THR A 348 -27.01 9.10 0.09
C THR A 348 -26.29 8.69 1.38
N VAL A 349 -26.33 9.54 2.40
CA VAL A 349 -25.67 9.31 3.70
C VAL A 349 -26.71 9.22 4.80
N ILE A 350 -26.86 8.01 5.36
CA ILE A 350 -27.79 7.71 6.45
C ILE A 350 -27.00 7.62 7.75
N GLN A 351 -27.40 8.39 8.75
CA GLN A 351 -26.81 8.31 10.08
C GLN A 351 -27.48 7.18 10.88
N GLY A 352 -26.71 6.24 11.43
CA GLY A 352 -27.25 5.22 12.34
C GLY A 352 -26.35 4.00 12.57
N ASN A 353 -26.85 3.05 13.37
CA ASN A 353 -26.16 1.79 13.65
C ASN A 353 -26.26 0.84 12.46
N ALA A 354 -25.11 0.48 11.89
CA ALA A 354 -25.03 -0.46 10.80
C ALA A 354 -25.51 -1.88 11.16
N ALA A 355 -25.58 -2.26 12.44
CA ALA A 355 -26.15 -3.54 12.87
C ALA A 355 -27.65 -3.68 12.49
N VAL A 356 -28.37 -2.56 12.37
CA VAL A 356 -29.80 -2.50 12.02
C VAL A 356 -30.02 -1.84 10.65
N PHE A 357 -29.08 -2.02 9.72
CA PHE A 357 -29.08 -1.32 8.43
C PHE A 357 -30.36 -1.53 7.60
N ILE A 358 -31.02 -2.70 7.66
CA ILE A 358 -32.27 -2.94 6.92
C ILE A 358 -33.37 -1.96 7.37
N ASN A 359 -33.57 -1.81 8.68
CA ASN A 359 -34.52 -0.84 9.24
C ASN A 359 -34.15 0.60 8.86
N LEU A 360 -32.86 0.92 8.83
CA LEU A 360 -32.39 2.24 8.37
C LEU A 360 -32.72 2.49 6.89
N LEU A 361 -32.56 1.50 6.02
CA LEU A 361 -32.95 1.61 4.61
C LEU A 361 -34.46 1.85 4.48
N GLU A 362 -35.28 1.04 5.16
CA GLU A 362 -36.75 1.14 5.10
C GLU A 362 -37.26 2.49 5.60
N LYS A 363 -36.74 2.98 6.73
CA LYS A 363 -37.07 4.31 7.26
C LYS A 363 -36.73 5.46 6.31
N ASN A 364 -35.77 5.26 5.41
CA ASN A 364 -35.38 6.24 4.40
C ASN A 364 -36.04 5.96 3.03
N GLY A 365 -37.06 5.09 2.97
CA GLY A 365 -37.78 4.76 1.74
C GLY A 365 -36.96 3.96 0.72
N LEU A 366 -35.89 3.30 1.17
CA LEU A 366 -34.99 2.52 0.32
C LEU A 366 -35.30 1.04 0.44
N SER A 367 -35.59 0.41 -0.69
CA SER A 367 -35.89 -1.02 -0.75
C SER A 367 -34.62 -1.87 -0.65
N LYS A 368 -34.55 -2.78 0.33
CA LYS A 368 -33.45 -3.76 0.47
C LYS A 368 -33.24 -4.60 -0.79
N ASN A 369 -34.29 -4.90 -1.56
CA ASN A 369 -34.21 -5.68 -2.81
C ASN A 369 -33.42 -4.99 -3.95
N LYS A 370 -33.16 -3.68 -3.81
CA LYS A 370 -32.37 -2.89 -4.77
C LYS A 370 -30.88 -2.90 -4.47
N ILE A 371 -30.45 -3.45 -3.34
CA ILE A 371 -29.04 -3.58 -3.00
C ILE A 371 -28.40 -4.68 -3.84
N LYS A 372 -27.33 -4.35 -4.57
CA LYS A 372 -26.57 -5.25 -5.46
C LYS A 372 -25.13 -5.50 -5.03
N GLY A 373 -24.79 -5.10 -3.82
CA GLY A 373 -23.50 -5.34 -3.19
C GLY A 373 -23.42 -4.62 -1.85
N ILE A 374 -22.75 -5.24 -0.88
CA ILE A 374 -22.53 -4.65 0.45
C ILE A 374 -21.05 -4.69 0.80
N VAL A 375 -20.48 -3.54 1.11
CA VAL A 375 -19.13 -3.40 1.65
C VAL A 375 -19.22 -3.01 3.12
N SER A 376 -18.44 -3.66 3.98
CA SER A 376 -18.35 -3.28 5.39
C SER A 376 -16.89 -3.07 5.80
N THR A 377 -16.63 -1.85 6.23
CA THR A 377 -15.37 -1.37 6.83
C THR A 377 -15.44 -1.35 8.36
N LEU A 378 -16.46 -1.99 8.92
CA LEU A 378 -16.65 -2.00 10.36
C LEU A 378 -15.77 -3.06 11.03
N PRO A 379 -15.11 -2.73 12.15
CA PRO A 379 -14.43 -3.72 12.98
C PRO A 379 -15.47 -4.60 13.70
N ILE A 380 -15.95 -5.65 13.03
CA ILE A 380 -16.99 -6.56 13.56
C ILE A 380 -16.60 -7.18 14.92
N SER A 381 -15.29 -7.31 15.18
CA SER A 381 -14.76 -7.83 16.45
C SER A 381 -15.12 -6.97 17.67
N ILE A 382 -15.40 -5.68 17.51
CA ILE A 382 -15.79 -4.79 18.62
C ILE A 382 -17.31 -4.66 18.80
N PHE A 383 -18.12 -5.36 17.99
CA PHE A 383 -19.57 -5.31 18.13
C PHE A 383 -20.00 -5.98 19.44
N GLU A 384 -20.95 -5.33 20.12
CA GLU A 384 -21.73 -5.99 21.16
C GLU A 384 -22.38 -7.26 20.59
N LYS A 385 -22.61 -8.25 21.46
CA LYS A 385 -23.08 -9.58 21.01
C LYS A 385 -24.44 -9.49 20.31
N THR A 386 -25.35 -8.67 20.83
CA THR A 386 -26.67 -8.40 20.26
C THR A 386 -26.57 -7.74 18.88
N ASP A 387 -25.72 -6.73 18.76
CA ASP A 387 -25.47 -6.02 17.49
C ASP A 387 -24.84 -6.94 16.45
N PHE A 388 -23.91 -7.80 16.85
CA PHE A 388 -23.34 -8.80 15.95
C PHE A 388 -24.40 -9.78 15.43
N ILE A 389 -25.25 -10.32 16.31
CA ILE A 389 -26.33 -11.25 15.91
C ILE A 389 -27.30 -10.57 14.94
N ASN A 390 -27.70 -9.32 15.24
CA ASN A 390 -28.57 -8.55 14.36
C ASN A 390 -27.92 -8.26 13.00
N PHE A 391 -26.65 -7.84 13.02
CA PHE A 391 -25.87 -7.60 11.81
C PHE A 391 -25.77 -8.87 10.96
N GLU A 392 -25.39 -9.99 11.57
CA GLU A 392 -25.23 -11.27 10.90
C GLU A 392 -26.54 -11.74 10.27
N ASN A 393 -27.65 -11.69 11.00
CA ASN A 393 -28.96 -12.08 10.49
C ASN A 393 -29.35 -11.24 9.26
N ASN A 394 -29.23 -9.90 9.36
CA ASN A 394 -29.54 -8.98 8.27
C ASN A 394 -28.67 -9.22 7.03
N ILE A 395 -27.37 -9.49 7.23
CA ILE A 395 -26.43 -9.79 6.15
C ILE A 395 -26.77 -11.14 5.49
N ASN A 396 -27.03 -12.19 6.28
CA ASN A 396 -27.35 -13.52 5.77
C ASN A 396 -28.66 -13.50 4.96
N GLU A 397 -29.65 -12.74 5.41
CA GLU A 397 -30.92 -12.54 4.71
C GLU A 397 -30.68 -11.89 3.35
N ILE A 398 -30.08 -10.69 3.31
CA ILE A 398 -29.97 -9.91 2.06
C ILE A 398 -29.01 -10.55 1.05
N ILE A 399 -27.93 -11.19 1.50
CA ILE A 399 -27.00 -11.92 0.62
C ILE A 399 -27.74 -13.01 -0.14
N LYS A 400 -28.57 -13.80 0.56
CA LYS A 400 -29.32 -14.92 -0.02
C LYS A 400 -30.47 -14.43 -0.90
N GLU A 401 -31.32 -13.54 -0.39
CA GLU A 401 -32.49 -13.03 -1.10
C GLU A 401 -32.11 -12.33 -2.40
N ASN A 402 -31.07 -11.48 -2.37
CA ASN A 402 -30.68 -10.69 -3.54
C ASN A 402 -29.65 -11.39 -4.44
N LYS A 403 -29.08 -12.52 -4.02
CA LYS A 403 -27.96 -13.22 -4.67
C LYS A 403 -26.78 -12.28 -4.94
N ILE A 404 -26.33 -11.59 -3.90
CA ILE A 404 -25.29 -10.55 -3.98
C ILE A 404 -24.00 -10.97 -3.27
N LYS A 405 -22.95 -10.19 -3.51
CA LYS A 405 -21.72 -10.26 -2.72
C LYS A 405 -21.83 -9.40 -1.47
N PHE A 406 -21.15 -9.85 -0.42
CA PHE A 406 -20.81 -9.06 0.75
C PHE A 406 -19.31 -9.14 0.98
N MET A 407 -18.66 -8.00 1.15
CA MET A 407 -17.23 -7.91 1.42
C MET A 407 -16.98 -7.19 2.74
N ASN A 408 -16.14 -7.77 3.58
CA ASN A 408 -15.82 -7.24 4.89
C ASN A 408 -14.33 -7.38 5.16
N TYR A 409 -13.68 -6.34 5.71
CA TYR A 409 -12.32 -6.48 6.22
C TYR A 409 -12.28 -6.83 7.71
N ARG A 410 -11.24 -7.56 8.12
CA ARG A 410 -10.95 -7.88 9.52
C ARG A 410 -9.45 -7.84 9.77
N PHE A 411 -9.05 -7.23 10.88
CA PHE A 411 -7.68 -7.34 11.36
C PHE A 411 -7.46 -8.76 11.89
N LYS A 412 -6.50 -9.50 11.30
CA LYS A 412 -6.24 -10.90 11.69
C LYS A 412 -5.96 -11.08 13.18
N PHE A 413 -5.29 -10.11 13.82
CA PHE A 413 -4.98 -10.16 15.25
C PHE A 413 -6.20 -10.00 16.16
N PHE A 414 -7.31 -9.44 15.68
CA PHE A 414 -8.51 -9.18 16.46
C PHE A 414 -9.66 -10.14 16.12
N GLU A 415 -9.41 -11.18 15.32
CA GLU A 415 -10.43 -12.16 14.97
C GLU A 415 -10.74 -13.11 16.13
N THR A 416 -11.96 -13.04 16.66
CA THR A 416 -12.48 -13.96 17.67
C THR A 416 -13.46 -14.96 17.05
N LYS A 417 -13.47 -16.20 17.54
CA LYS A 417 -14.43 -17.24 17.09
C LYS A 417 -15.90 -16.81 17.28
N GLU A 418 -16.19 -16.02 18.32
CA GLU A 418 -17.55 -15.56 18.66
C GLU A 418 -18.14 -14.50 17.72
N ARG A 419 -17.36 -14.00 16.75
CA ARG A 419 -17.77 -12.94 15.80
C ARG A 419 -17.53 -13.38 14.35
N GLN A 420 -17.68 -14.69 14.09
CA GLN A 420 -17.61 -15.26 12.76
C GLN A 420 -19.00 -15.31 12.14
N ILE A 421 -19.11 -14.91 10.87
CA ILE A 421 -20.35 -15.03 10.11
C ILE A 421 -20.50 -16.51 9.74
N ASN A 422 -21.69 -17.07 9.95
CA ASN A 422 -22.02 -18.48 9.75
C ASN A 422 -22.07 -18.91 8.27
N ILE A 423 -21.65 -18.04 7.34
CA ILE A 423 -21.46 -18.37 5.92
C ILE A 423 -19.96 -18.55 5.68
N LYS A 424 -19.58 -19.64 5.01
CA LYS A 424 -18.18 -19.84 4.63
C LYS A 424 -17.78 -18.78 3.59
N PRO A 425 -16.70 -18.02 3.80
CA PRO A 425 -16.24 -17.06 2.80
C PRO A 425 -15.80 -17.81 1.55
N LYS A 426 -16.18 -17.28 0.39
CA LYS A 426 -15.73 -17.75 -0.92
C LYS A 426 -14.27 -17.37 -1.15
N GLU A 427 -13.89 -16.19 -0.67
CA GLU A 427 -12.52 -15.69 -0.76
C GLU A 427 -12.06 -15.08 0.57
N ASP A 428 -10.76 -15.21 0.83
CA ASP A 428 -10.02 -14.64 1.96
C ASP A 428 -8.69 -14.14 1.41
N LEU A 429 -8.63 -12.84 1.13
CA LEU A 429 -7.44 -12.17 0.62
C LEU A 429 -6.82 -11.31 1.71
N ILE A 430 -5.49 -11.38 1.82
CA ILE A 430 -4.78 -10.73 2.93
C ILE A 430 -4.02 -9.51 2.40
N PHE A 431 -4.43 -8.33 2.84
CA PHE A 431 -3.82 -7.03 2.60
C PHE A 431 -2.98 -6.60 3.81
N ILE A 432 -2.31 -5.44 3.69
CA ILE A 432 -1.39 -4.93 4.71
C ILE A 432 -1.69 -3.47 5.00
N THR A 433 -2.33 -3.21 6.13
CA THR A 433 -2.65 -1.85 6.59
C THR A 433 -1.66 -1.45 7.67
N SER A 434 -0.80 -0.46 7.42
CA SER A 434 0.17 0.05 8.42
C SER A 434 0.96 -1.05 9.17
N PHE A 435 1.50 -2.04 8.45
CA PHE A 435 2.22 -3.21 8.99
C PHE A 435 1.34 -4.26 9.68
N ILE A 436 0.02 -4.13 9.60
CA ILE A 436 -0.93 -5.09 10.16
C ILE A 436 -1.59 -5.86 9.02
N PRO A 437 -1.52 -7.20 9.02
CA PRO A 437 -2.27 -8.02 8.08
C PRO A 437 -3.77 -7.88 8.30
N VAL A 438 -4.49 -7.62 7.21
CA VAL A 438 -5.95 -7.47 7.19
C VAL A 438 -6.51 -8.45 6.17
N SER A 439 -7.45 -9.28 6.58
CA SER A 439 -8.20 -10.13 5.64
C SER A 439 -9.40 -9.37 5.11
N ILE A 440 -9.63 -9.42 3.80
CA ILE A 440 -10.92 -9.15 3.21
C ILE A 440 -11.58 -10.48 2.91
N TYR A 441 -12.75 -10.68 3.49
CA TYR A 441 -13.61 -11.82 3.22
C TYR A 441 -14.67 -11.45 2.21
N THR A 442 -14.85 -12.29 1.21
CA THR A 442 -15.95 -12.18 0.24
C THR A 442 -16.91 -13.32 0.47
N PHE A 443 -18.16 -12.99 0.77
CA PHE A 443 -19.28 -13.92 0.92
C PHE A 443 -20.22 -13.73 -0.26
N GLU A 444 -20.84 -14.82 -0.71
CA GLU A 444 -21.78 -14.82 -1.82
C GLU A 444 -23.02 -15.63 -1.46
N GLY A 445 -24.19 -15.14 -1.90
CA GLY A 445 -25.43 -15.87 -1.80
C GLY A 445 -25.43 -17.00 -2.81
N THR A 446 -25.06 -18.20 -2.38
CA THR A 446 -25.35 -19.42 -3.11
C THR A 446 -26.74 -19.92 -2.74
N ASP A 447 -27.42 -20.59 -3.66
CA ASP A 447 -28.58 -21.41 -3.30
C ASP A 447 -28.11 -22.46 -2.25
N PRO A 448 -28.91 -22.80 -1.23
CA PRO A 448 -28.52 -23.80 -0.24
C PRO A 448 -28.22 -25.14 -0.94
N GLU A 449 -27.09 -25.77 -0.56
CA GLU A 449 -26.73 -27.15 -0.95
C GLU A 449 -27.75 -28.17 -0.43
#